data_AF-A0A9W9KCF5-F1
#
_entry.id   AF-A0A9W9KCF5-F1
#
_cell.length_a   1.000
_cell.length_b   1.000
_cell.length_c   1.000
_cell.angle_alpha   90.00
_cell.angle_beta   90.00
_cell.angle_gamma   90.00
#
_symmetry.space_group_name_H-M   'P 1'
#
loop_
_entity.id
_entity.type
_entity.pdbx_description
1 polymer ?
#
loop_
_entity_poly.entity_id
_entity_poly.type
_entity_poly.pdbx_seq_one_letter_code
_entity_poly.pdbx_strand_id
1 'polypeptide(L)'
;MNSADVLIGVIQVTYPEWKAARHLPLFALIGGFIVIAGAITWAVLFLTMAPKQSVQFVFTEFINNSGYQSPGWVGIMSFYTPLYALYGTDGILHIAEEMNNPNSDAPRAMIWSMVISGVTTLLGAIILGFCAGDWKSYMETE
;
A
#
# COMPACT_ATOMS: atom_id res chain seq x y z
N MET A 1 -35.17 27.73 -3.78
CA MET A 1 -34.36 26.72 -4.50
C MET A 1 -32.98 27.34 -4.67
N ASN A 2 -32.00 26.82 -3.96
CA ASN A 2 -30.70 27.47 -3.87
C ASN A 2 -29.93 27.23 -5.18
N SER A 3 -29.12 28.18 -5.62
CA SER A 3 -28.32 28.04 -6.86
C SER A 3 -27.36 26.83 -6.82
N ALA A 4 -26.99 26.37 -5.62
CA ALA A 4 -26.26 25.14 -5.39
C ALA A 4 -27.05 23.88 -5.78
N ASP A 5 -28.36 23.84 -5.50
CA ASP A 5 -29.22 22.67 -5.79
C ASP A 5 -29.39 22.49 -7.31
N VAL A 6 -29.47 23.60 -8.04
CA VAL A 6 -29.56 23.61 -9.51
C VAL A 6 -28.24 23.14 -10.13
N LEU A 7 -27.10 23.57 -9.57
CA LEU A 7 -25.78 23.14 -10.02
C LEU A 7 -25.56 21.63 -9.81
N ILE A 8 -25.95 21.10 -8.66
CA ILE A 8 -25.89 19.66 -8.36
C ILE A 8 -26.80 18.88 -9.33
N GLY A 9 -28.03 19.36 -9.56
CA GLY A 9 -28.96 18.74 -10.51
C GLY A 9 -28.45 18.72 -11.96
N VAL A 10 -27.78 19.80 -12.41
CA VAL A 10 -27.18 19.87 -13.75
C VAL A 10 -26.00 18.91 -13.89
N ILE A 11 -25.18 18.76 -12.85
CA ILE A 11 -24.04 17.81 -12.85
C ILE A 11 -24.53 16.36 -12.93
N GLN A 12 -25.55 15.99 -12.16
CA GLN A 12 -26.12 14.62 -12.20
C GLN A 12 -26.81 14.29 -13.53
N VAL A 13 -27.47 15.27 -14.17
CA VAL A 13 -28.08 15.07 -15.50
C VAL A 13 -27.02 14.96 -16.60
N THR A 14 -25.90 15.69 -16.48
CA THR A 14 -24.82 15.69 -17.48
C THR A 14 -23.93 14.44 -17.39
N TYR A 15 -23.72 13.93 -16.18
CA TYR A 15 -22.97 12.69 -15.91
C TYR A 15 -23.89 11.63 -15.29
N PRO A 16 -24.72 10.95 -16.10
CA PRO A 16 -25.54 9.88 -15.60
C PRO A 16 -24.69 8.80 -14.93
N GLU A 17 -24.94 8.55 -13.64
CA GLU A 17 -24.18 7.61 -12.80
C GLU A 17 -24.02 6.21 -13.45
N TRP A 18 -24.99 5.76 -14.25
CA TRP A 18 -24.96 4.51 -15.00
C TRP A 18 -23.94 4.45 -16.16
N LYS A 19 -23.57 5.58 -16.78
CA LYS A 19 -22.48 5.61 -17.78
C LYS A 19 -21.11 5.56 -17.12
N ALA A 20 -20.94 6.25 -15.99
CA ALA A 20 -19.72 6.16 -15.19
C ALA A 20 -19.51 4.72 -14.65
N ALA A 21 -20.58 4.08 -14.16
CA ALA A 21 -20.57 2.70 -13.66
C ALA A 21 -20.08 1.66 -14.69
N ARG A 22 -20.32 1.88 -15.99
CA ARG A 22 -19.84 0.99 -17.05
C ARG A 22 -18.32 1.05 -17.27
N HIS A 23 -17.72 2.21 -17.02
CA HIS A 23 -16.27 2.42 -17.20
C HIS A 23 -15.48 2.22 -15.90
N LEU A 24 -16.14 2.23 -14.74
CA LEU A 24 -15.58 1.92 -13.42
C LEU A 24 -14.72 0.63 -13.38
N PRO A 25 -15.19 -0.52 -13.88
CA PRO A 25 -14.37 -1.74 -13.86
C PRO A 25 -13.13 -1.63 -14.78
N LEU A 26 -13.23 -0.90 -15.89
CA LEU A 26 -12.11 -0.68 -16.79
C LEU A 26 -11.01 0.17 -16.12
N PHE A 27 -11.40 1.26 -15.45
CA PHE A 27 -10.46 2.09 -14.71
C PHE A 27 -9.81 1.33 -13.54
N ALA A 28 -10.57 0.49 -12.83
CA ALA A 28 -10.02 -0.37 -11.78
C ALA A 28 -8.98 -1.36 -12.33
N LEU A 29 -9.24 -1.99 -13.48
CA LEU A 29 -8.30 -2.91 -14.13
C LEU A 29 -7.04 -2.19 -14.61
N ILE A 30 -7.18 -1.03 -15.26
CA ILE A 30 -6.04 -0.22 -15.72
C ILE A 30 -5.21 0.25 -14.51
N GLY A 31 -5.87 0.72 -13.46
CA GLY A 31 -5.22 1.13 -12.21
C GLY A 31 -4.44 -0.03 -11.57
N GLY A 32 -5.06 -1.21 -11.48
CA GLY A 32 -4.39 -2.42 -10.98
C GLY A 32 -3.16 -2.78 -11.80
N PHE A 33 -3.24 -2.71 -13.13
CA PHE A 33 -2.10 -2.95 -14.01
C PHE A 33 -0.97 -1.95 -13.78
N ILE A 34 -1.28 -0.65 -13.68
CA ILE A 34 -0.30 0.40 -13.43
C ILE A 34 0.38 0.20 -12.07
N VAL A 35 -0.36 -0.17 -11.03
CA VAL A 35 0.20 -0.42 -9.69
C VAL A 35 1.17 -1.59 -9.71
N ILE A 36 0.80 -2.71 -10.35
CA ILE A 36 1.67 -3.88 -10.46
C ILE A 36 2.92 -3.56 -11.29
N ALA A 37 2.74 -2.94 -12.46
CA ALA A 37 3.86 -2.53 -13.32
C ALA A 37 4.77 -1.52 -12.61
N GLY A 38 4.20 -0.58 -11.87
CA GLY A 38 4.91 0.40 -11.05
C GLY A 38 5.71 -0.25 -9.94
N ALA A 39 5.14 -1.21 -9.21
CA ALA A 39 5.82 -1.97 -8.17
C ALA A 39 7.01 -2.76 -8.72
N ILE A 40 6.86 -3.41 -9.88
CA ILE A 40 7.95 -4.14 -10.55
C ILE A 40 9.03 -3.16 -11.01
N THR A 41 8.64 -2.07 -11.67
CA THR A 41 9.59 -1.04 -12.15
C THR A 41 10.37 -0.45 -10.99
N TRP A 42 9.68 -0.11 -9.90
CA TRP A 42 10.29 0.36 -8.66
C TRP A 42 11.32 -0.66 -8.13
N ALA A 43 10.93 -1.93 -7.98
CA ALA A 43 11.84 -2.96 -7.49
C ALA A 43 13.09 -3.11 -8.37
N VAL A 44 12.94 -3.10 -9.69
CA VAL A 44 14.05 -3.20 -10.65
C VAL A 44 14.96 -1.97 -10.59
N LEU A 45 14.40 -0.77 -10.52
CA LEU A 45 15.18 0.47 -10.43
C LEU A 45 16.03 0.51 -9.17
N PHE A 46 15.44 0.21 -8.01
CA PHE A 46 16.18 0.16 -6.75
C PHE A 46 17.28 -0.90 -6.78
N LEU A 47 16.99 -2.10 -7.28
CA LEU A 47 17.97 -3.18 -7.38
C LEU A 47 19.12 -2.89 -8.37
N THR A 48 18.89 -2.09 -9.41
CA THR A 48 19.90 -1.81 -10.45
C THR A 48 20.71 -0.54 -10.18
N MET A 49 20.09 0.51 -9.66
CA MET A 49 20.72 1.83 -9.53
C MET A 49 21.23 2.13 -8.12
N ALA A 50 20.70 1.51 -7.07
CA ALA A 50 21.06 1.89 -5.71
C ALA A 50 22.41 1.29 -5.27
N PRO A 51 23.24 2.05 -4.52
CA PRO A 51 24.42 1.51 -3.86
C PRO A 51 24.01 0.46 -2.82
N LYS A 52 24.57 -0.74 -2.93
CA LYS A 52 24.17 -1.90 -2.13
C LYS A 52 24.91 -1.93 -0.79
N GLN A 53 24.18 -2.12 0.30
CA GLN A 53 24.75 -2.34 1.63
C GLN A 53 25.02 -3.83 1.92
N SER A 54 25.83 -4.10 2.94
CA SER A 54 26.18 -5.47 3.34
C SER A 54 24.99 -6.20 3.96
N VAL A 55 24.95 -7.53 3.80
CA VAL A 55 23.89 -8.38 4.38
C VAL A 55 23.86 -8.27 5.91
N GLN A 56 25.03 -8.09 6.55
CA GLN A 56 25.08 -7.90 8.00
C GLN A 56 24.35 -6.63 8.43
N PHE A 57 24.54 -5.51 7.72
CA PHE A 57 23.86 -4.25 8.03
C PHE A 57 22.34 -4.42 8.06
N VAL A 58 21.77 -5.04 7.01
CA VAL A 58 20.32 -5.18 6.84
C VAL A 58 19.64 -6.02 7.93
N PHE A 59 20.30 -7.08 8.43
CA PHE A 59 19.69 -8.01 9.37
C PHE A 59 20.13 -7.84 10.83
N THR A 60 21.22 -7.12 11.09
CA THR A 60 21.81 -7.05 12.43
C THR A 60 21.91 -5.65 13.01
N GLU A 61 21.89 -4.61 12.17
CA GLU A 61 22.01 -3.24 12.67
C GLU A 61 20.64 -2.67 13.05
N PHE A 62 20.47 -2.35 14.33
CA PHE A 62 19.29 -1.64 14.83
C PHE A 62 19.64 -0.18 15.11
N ILE A 63 19.20 0.71 14.21
CA ILE A 63 19.43 2.15 14.33
C ILE A 63 18.23 2.78 15.05
N ASN A 64 18.46 3.34 16.23
CA ASN A 64 17.43 4.04 17.00
C ASN A 64 17.70 5.55 17.06
N ASN A 65 17.07 6.29 16.15
CA ASN A 65 17.11 7.76 16.11
C ASN A 65 15.82 8.41 16.63
N SER A 66 14.95 7.64 17.29
CA SER A 66 13.62 8.10 17.71
C SER A 66 13.62 8.93 19.01
N GLY A 67 14.75 9.02 19.71
CA GLY A 67 14.87 9.67 21.01
C GLY A 67 14.38 8.85 22.21
N TYR A 68 13.77 7.68 21.98
CA TYR A 68 13.35 6.77 23.05
C TYR A 68 14.49 5.86 23.50
N GLN A 69 14.68 5.73 24.83
CA GLN A 69 15.75 4.91 25.40
C GLN A 69 15.53 3.40 25.28
N SER A 70 14.28 2.95 25.16
CA SER A 70 13.96 1.52 25.06
C SER A 70 13.89 1.08 23.58
N PRO A 71 14.82 0.22 23.10
CA PRO A 71 14.78 -0.28 21.73
C PRO A 71 13.54 -1.15 21.47
N GLY A 72 13.00 -1.82 22.50
CA GLY A 72 11.78 -2.61 22.37
C GLY A 72 10.53 -1.75 22.09
N TRP A 73 10.45 -0.56 22.67
CA TRP A 73 9.36 0.38 22.42
C TRP A 73 9.37 0.90 20.98
N VAL A 74 10.56 1.22 20.47
CA VAL A 74 10.76 1.66 19.09
C VAL A 74 10.39 0.55 18.11
N GLY A 75 10.76 -0.70 18.41
CA GLY A 75 10.34 -1.85 17.61
C GLY A 75 8.82 -2.04 17.55
N ILE A 76 8.10 -1.84 18.65
CA ILE A 76 6.62 -1.88 18.66
C ILE A 76 6.04 -0.77 17.79
N MET A 77 6.59 0.44 17.87
CA MET A 77 6.15 1.57 17.05
C MET A 77 6.42 1.35 15.55
N SER A 78 7.48 0.62 15.18
CA SER A 78 7.73 0.25 13.78
C SER A 78 6.62 -0.61 13.18
N PHE A 79 5.84 -1.35 13.98
CA PHE A 79 4.69 -2.11 13.49
C PHE A 79 3.46 -1.26 13.21
N TYR A 80 3.41 0.00 13.65
CA TYR A 80 2.27 0.89 13.40
C TYR A 80 2.04 1.17 11.92
N THR A 81 3.11 1.45 11.17
CA THR A 81 3.04 1.71 9.72
C THR A 81 2.46 0.53 8.93
N PRO A 82 2.94 -0.72 9.10
CA PRO A 82 2.37 -1.85 8.37
C PRO A 82 0.94 -2.21 8.81
N LEU A 83 0.49 -1.84 10.01
CA LEU A 83 -0.90 -2.05 10.43
C LEU A 83 -1.91 -1.29 9.54
N TYR A 84 -1.53 -0.16 8.93
CA TYR A 84 -2.42 0.56 8.00
C TYR A 84 -2.78 -0.25 6.76
N ALA A 85 -1.93 -1.19 6.34
CA ALA A 85 -2.22 -2.07 5.20
C ALA A 85 -3.41 -3.02 5.46
N LEU A 86 -3.77 -3.26 6.73
CA LEU A 86 -4.92 -4.08 7.12
C LEU A 86 -6.27 -3.38 6.90
N TYR A 87 -6.30 -2.06 6.73
CA TYR A 87 -7.55 -1.31 6.72
C TYR A 87 -8.39 -1.52 5.45
N GLY A 88 -7.82 -2.12 4.40
CA GLY A 88 -8.50 -2.35 3.12
C GLY A 88 -9.52 -3.51 3.10
N THR A 89 -9.64 -4.31 4.18
CA THR A 89 -10.49 -5.51 4.16
C THR A 89 -11.99 -5.23 4.25
N ASP A 90 -12.38 -4.02 4.69
CA ASP A 90 -13.79 -3.63 4.84
C ASP A 90 -14.55 -3.64 3.50
N GLY A 91 -13.88 -3.28 2.40
CA GLY A 91 -14.47 -3.33 1.06
C GLY A 91 -14.92 -4.73 0.62
N ILE A 92 -14.30 -5.79 1.15
CA ILE A 92 -14.69 -7.18 0.84
C ILE A 92 -16.04 -7.51 1.48
N LEU A 93 -16.32 -6.97 2.67
CA LEU A 93 -17.60 -7.20 3.36
C LEU A 93 -18.76 -6.57 2.59
N HIS A 94 -18.54 -5.39 1.99
CA HIS A 94 -19.54 -4.74 1.15
C HIS A 94 -19.83 -5.51 -0.16
N ILE A 95 -18.83 -6.18 -0.73
CA ILE A 95 -18.98 -6.98 -1.95
C ILE A 95 -19.43 -8.41 -1.64
N ALA A 96 -19.38 -8.83 -0.37
CA ALA A 96 -19.75 -10.18 0.05
C ALA A 96 -21.22 -10.52 -0.26
N GLU A 97 -22.11 -9.54 -0.28
CA GLU A 97 -23.53 -9.73 -0.64
C GLU A 97 -23.74 -10.15 -2.11
N GLU A 98 -22.78 -9.83 -2.99
CA GLU A 98 -22.81 -10.16 -4.41
C GLU A 98 -22.01 -11.44 -4.74
N MET A 99 -21.39 -12.08 -3.74
CA MET A 99 -20.61 -13.31 -3.92
C MET A 99 -21.52 -14.54 -4.04
N ASN A 100 -21.13 -15.46 -4.93
CA ASN A 100 -21.89 -16.70 -5.16
C ASN A 100 -21.83 -17.66 -3.94
N ASN A 101 -20.78 -17.59 -3.12
CA ASN A 101 -20.63 -18.36 -1.88
C ASN A 101 -19.87 -17.59 -0.77
N PRO A 102 -20.53 -16.64 -0.10
CA PRO A 102 -19.86 -15.73 0.85
C PRO A 102 -19.29 -16.45 2.08
N ASN A 103 -19.93 -17.51 2.56
CA ASN A 103 -19.52 -18.23 3.78
C ASN A 103 -18.10 -18.85 3.69
N SER A 104 -17.65 -19.21 2.48
CA SER A 104 -16.34 -19.82 2.28
C SER A 104 -15.37 -18.89 1.57
N ASP A 105 -15.84 -18.14 0.58
CA ASP A 105 -14.95 -17.39 -0.31
C ASP A 105 -14.57 -16.03 0.27
N ALA A 106 -15.46 -15.37 1.02
CA ALA A 106 -15.14 -14.09 1.68
C ALA A 106 -14.00 -14.21 2.71
N PRO A 107 -14.03 -15.15 3.68
CA PRO A 107 -12.92 -15.29 4.62
C PRO A 107 -11.61 -15.72 3.94
N ARG A 108 -11.68 -16.55 2.90
CA ARG A 108 -10.50 -16.93 2.11
C ARG A 108 -9.90 -15.73 1.38
N ALA A 109 -10.73 -14.90 0.75
CA ALA A 109 -10.29 -13.71 0.04
C ALA A 109 -9.60 -12.71 0.98
N MET A 110 -10.12 -12.51 2.19
CA MET A 110 -9.50 -11.66 3.22
C MET A 110 -8.13 -12.18 3.66
N ILE A 111 -7.99 -13.50 3.86
CA ILE A 111 -6.70 -14.09 4.27
C ILE A 111 -5.68 -13.99 3.15
N TRP A 112 -6.06 -14.37 1.91
CA TRP A 112 -5.13 -14.33 0.78
C TRP A 112 -4.68 -12.91 0.44
N SER A 113 -5.58 -11.92 0.50
CA SER A 113 -5.21 -10.52 0.27
C SER A 113 -4.20 -10.02 1.29
N MET A 114 -4.38 -10.39 2.57
CA MET A 114 -3.44 -10.03 3.63
C MET A 114 -2.08 -10.72 3.47
N VAL A 115 -2.06 -12.01 3.14
CA VAL A 115 -0.82 -12.78 2.93
C VAL A 115 -0.02 -12.20 1.76
N ILE A 116 -0.66 -11.96 0.61
CA ILE A 116 0.00 -11.41 -0.58
C ILE A 116 0.53 -10.00 -0.28
N SER A 117 -0.24 -9.17 0.40
CA SER A 117 0.18 -7.81 0.78
C SER A 117 1.36 -7.83 1.75
N GLY A 118 1.33 -8.73 2.74
CA GLY A 118 2.41 -8.92 3.70
C GLY A 118 3.72 -9.38 3.04
N VAL A 119 3.65 -10.38 2.17
CA VAL A 119 4.82 -10.89 1.43
C VAL A 119 5.41 -9.80 0.53
N THR A 120 4.57 -9.07 -0.21
CA THR A 120 5.01 -8.00 -1.10
C THR A 120 5.68 -6.86 -0.33
N THR A 121 5.10 -6.47 0.81
CA THR A 121 5.66 -5.43 1.67
C THR A 121 6.98 -5.87 2.31
N LEU A 122 7.09 -7.13 2.74
CA LEU A 122 8.31 -7.68 3.29
C LEU A 122 9.45 -7.69 2.25
N LEU A 123 9.16 -8.09 1.01
CA LEU A 123 10.13 -8.03 -0.09
C LEU A 123 10.57 -6.59 -0.37
N GLY A 124 9.62 -5.64 -0.38
CA GLY A 124 9.92 -4.21 -0.54
C GLY A 124 10.80 -3.67 0.58
N ALA A 125 10.54 -4.04 1.83
CA ALA A 125 11.34 -3.65 2.99
C ALA A 125 12.79 -4.18 2.89
N ILE A 126 12.97 -5.42 2.44
CA ILE A 126 14.30 -6.00 2.20
C ILE A 126 15.04 -5.24 1.10
N ILE A 127 14.37 -4.93 -0.02
CA ILE A 127 14.97 -4.15 -1.12
C ILE A 127 15.42 -2.79 -0.62
N LEU A 128 14.57 -2.08 0.13
CA LEU A 128 14.91 -0.78 0.72
C LEU A 128 16.09 -0.88 1.69
N GLY A 129 16.14 -1.92 2.52
CA GLY A 129 17.27 -2.16 3.43
C GLY A 129 18.60 -2.32 2.68
N PHE A 130 18.61 -3.06 1.57
CA PHE A 130 19.80 -3.19 0.73
C PHE A 130 20.17 -1.91 -0.01
N CYS A 131 19.18 -1.05 -0.31
CA CYS A 131 19.36 0.18 -1.08
C CYS A 131 19.54 1.43 -0.21
N ALA A 132 19.66 1.29 1.12
CA ALA A 132 19.68 2.39 2.07
C ALA A 132 20.91 3.33 1.94
N GLY A 133 21.95 2.95 1.19
CA GLY A 133 23.14 3.79 1.00
C GLY A 133 23.90 4.08 2.30
N ASP A 134 24.77 5.09 2.29
CA ASP A 134 25.50 5.53 3.48
C ASP A 134 24.64 6.48 4.32
N TRP A 135 23.79 5.90 5.16
CA TRP A 135 22.82 6.62 5.98
C TRP A 135 23.45 7.68 6.89
N LYS A 136 24.71 7.50 7.32
CA LYS A 136 25.40 8.46 8.19
C LYS A 136 25.68 9.76 7.46
N SER A 137 26.18 9.66 6.23
CA SER A 137 26.44 10.84 5.40
C SER A 137 25.19 11.67 5.12
N TYR A 138 24.02 11.02 5.01
CA TYR A 138 22.75 11.72 4.80
C TYR A 138 22.23 12.43 6.04
N MET A 139 22.53 11.91 7.23
CA MET A 139 22.10 12.51 8.50
C MET A 139 23.03 13.62 8.99
N GLU A 140 24.28 13.66 8.51
CA GLU A 140 25.28 14.67 8.88
C GLU A 140 25.24 15.92 7.98
N THR A 141 24.43 15.94 6.92
CA THR A 141 24.29 17.08 5.99
C THR A 141 23.38 18.22 6.48
N GLU A 142 23.10 18.32 7.78
CA GLU A 142 22.44 19.49 8.39
C GLU A 142 23.40 20.39 9.15
#